data_AF-A0AAV5E9X5-F1
#
_entry.id   AF-A0AAV5E9X5-F1
#
_cell.length_a   1.000
_cell.length_b   1.000
_cell.length_c   1.000
_cell.angle_alpha   90.00
_cell.angle_beta   90.00
_cell.angle_gamma   90.00
#
_symmetry.space_group_name_H-M   'P 1'
#
loop_
_entity.id
_entity.type
_entity.pdbx_description
1 polymer ?
#
loop_
_entity_poly.entity_id
_entity_poly.type
_entity_poly.pdbx_seq_one_letter_code
_entity_poly.pdbx_strand_id
1 'polypeptide(L)'
;MGRNYRSSELLEMRTTPFNPKDAKDTSDLLDMCVKAMQDTHRSTREKALAALAGALEALPPLGDELDNRCFCIFALCGVRIKEGSYKEERLAFRAAGLLALTLRAAAPGFLAHSFPLIARMIEDRYYAPTLLATLDCLAAVTFAGARGKEDVERSMKAVWDLVFFPSVSGEASETKPSPQVLVAAVSTWTFLLTTIVSVTDAHRKGDSAAWNATVASLAGLLDHDDRAVRMAAGEALAVCVELNLTQHAPRKDMDALAAKVSELASEPPGRGLNNAALPQQKDLFREIAAFLDHGERPEKSLPTSMEGCVALEVSTWAKSVQLNFLTRFLGNGFVKHVQDNELFKDAFSYGADAGKVLSVAKKKHSSNMDRHFKVKPDRLWLHWNIFCLYPYRARHKPETLLLVGRN
;
A
#
# COMPACT_ATOMS: atom_id res chain seq x y z
N MET A 1 9.01 48.53 -51.55
CA MET A 1 7.84 48.28 -50.68
C MET A 1 7.99 46.90 -50.06
N GLY A 2 8.64 46.81 -48.90
CA GLY A 2 8.72 45.58 -48.12
C GLY A 2 8.15 45.87 -46.75
N ARG A 3 6.94 45.39 -46.45
CA ARG A 3 6.36 45.42 -45.11
C ARG A 3 5.48 44.19 -44.90
N ASN A 4 5.85 43.45 -43.86
CA ASN A 4 4.96 42.82 -42.88
C ASN A 4 4.05 41.67 -43.34
N TYR A 5 4.66 40.52 -43.65
CA TYR A 5 4.02 39.20 -43.52
C TYR A 5 4.80 38.28 -42.57
N ARG A 6 5.26 38.80 -41.42
CA ARG A 6 5.90 37.99 -40.36
C ARG A 6 5.51 38.43 -38.94
N SER A 7 4.21 38.63 -38.71
CA SER A 7 3.69 38.84 -37.35
C SER A 7 2.39 38.08 -37.05
N SER A 8 2.00 37.14 -37.92
CA SER A 8 0.85 36.26 -37.67
C SER A 8 1.23 34.80 -37.42
N GLU A 9 2.49 34.40 -37.64
CA GLU A 9 2.98 33.02 -37.42
C GLU A 9 3.60 32.81 -36.01
N LEU A 10 3.53 33.83 -35.15
CA LEU A 10 3.89 33.74 -33.72
C LEU A 10 2.66 33.87 -32.82
N LEU A 11 1.49 33.50 -33.33
CA LEU A 11 0.43 33.02 -32.45
C LEU A 11 0.96 31.74 -31.84
N GLU A 12 1.41 31.85 -30.59
CA GLU A 12 1.62 30.75 -29.66
C GLU A 12 0.79 29.54 -30.12
N MET A 13 1.44 28.42 -30.43
CA MET A 13 0.78 27.13 -30.37
C MET A 13 0.25 27.04 -28.94
N ARG A 14 -0.99 27.51 -28.74
CA ARG A 14 -1.74 27.31 -27.51
C ARG A 14 -1.96 25.81 -27.48
N THR A 15 -1.02 25.12 -26.87
CA THR A 15 -1.26 23.78 -26.35
C THR A 15 -2.55 23.90 -25.56
N THR A 16 -3.57 23.18 -26.00
CA THR A 16 -4.84 23.15 -25.29
C THR A 16 -4.52 22.78 -23.84
N PRO A 17 -4.98 23.57 -22.86
CA PRO A 17 -4.62 23.33 -21.48
C PRO A 17 -5.09 21.92 -21.08
N PHE A 18 -4.18 21.13 -20.51
CA PHE A 18 -4.48 19.75 -20.16
C PHE A 18 -5.71 19.68 -19.24
N ASN A 19 -6.76 19.02 -19.73
CA ASN A 19 -7.99 18.77 -19.00
C ASN A 19 -8.36 17.28 -19.12
N PRO A 20 -8.23 16.48 -18.04
CA PRO A 20 -8.57 15.05 -18.04
C PRO A 20 -9.99 14.72 -18.51
N LYS A 21 -10.91 15.69 -18.41
CA LYS A 21 -12.32 15.50 -18.79
C LYS A 21 -12.55 15.50 -20.29
N ASP A 22 -11.57 15.93 -21.07
CA ASP A 22 -11.69 15.94 -22.54
C ASP A 22 -11.43 14.55 -23.13
N ALA A 23 -10.92 13.61 -22.32
CA ALA A 23 -10.65 12.24 -22.73
C ALA A 23 -11.96 11.48 -23.04
N LYS A 24 -11.98 10.78 -24.17
CA LYS A 24 -13.15 9.98 -24.60
C LYS A 24 -13.28 8.68 -23.84
N ASP A 25 -12.15 8.08 -23.52
CA ASP A 25 -12.02 6.83 -22.79
C ASP A 25 -10.71 6.83 -21.99
N THR A 26 -10.45 5.75 -21.26
CA THR A 26 -9.24 5.67 -20.43
C THR A 26 -7.96 5.58 -21.27
N SER A 27 -8.02 5.00 -22.47
CA SER A 27 -6.88 4.89 -23.38
C SER A 27 -6.43 6.27 -23.85
N ASP A 28 -7.39 7.10 -24.28
CA ASP A 28 -7.20 8.50 -24.65
C ASP A 28 -6.69 9.33 -23.47
N LEU A 29 -7.23 9.09 -22.26
CA LEU A 29 -6.73 9.75 -21.05
C LEU A 29 -5.26 9.44 -20.76
N LEU A 30 -4.83 8.18 -20.93
CA LEU A 30 -3.43 7.79 -20.74
C LEU A 30 -2.53 8.49 -21.76
N ASP A 31 -2.93 8.56 -23.03
CA ASP A 31 -2.17 9.25 -24.09
C ASP A 31 -2.07 10.76 -23.82
N MET A 32 -3.15 11.37 -23.35
CA MET A 32 -3.15 12.77 -22.91
C MET A 32 -2.21 12.99 -21.72
N CYS A 33 -2.21 12.06 -20.74
CA CYS A 33 -1.31 12.13 -19.59
C CYS A 33 0.16 12.01 -20.01
N VAL A 34 0.50 11.07 -20.91
CA VAL A 34 1.86 10.90 -21.45
C VAL A 34 2.38 12.20 -22.07
N LYS A 35 1.56 12.85 -22.92
CA LYS A 35 1.92 14.14 -23.53
C LYS A 35 2.08 15.24 -22.47
N ALA A 36 1.13 15.37 -21.56
CA ALA A 36 1.12 16.43 -20.55
C ALA A 36 2.21 16.27 -19.48
N MET A 37 2.71 15.06 -19.23
CA MET A 37 3.87 14.83 -18.36
C MET A 37 5.18 15.37 -18.94
N GLN A 38 5.26 15.57 -20.25
CA GLN A 38 6.41 16.15 -20.94
C GLN A 38 6.31 17.68 -21.10
N ASP A 39 5.23 18.28 -20.61
CA ASP A 39 4.98 19.72 -20.71
C ASP A 39 6.03 20.55 -19.94
N THR A 40 6.34 21.73 -20.44
CA THR A 40 7.32 22.63 -19.82
C THR A 40 6.82 23.20 -18.48
N HIS A 41 5.50 23.35 -18.31
CA HIS A 41 4.89 23.89 -17.11
C HIS A 41 4.68 22.84 -16.02
N ARG A 42 5.25 23.10 -14.84
CA ARG A 42 5.10 22.23 -13.64
C ARG A 42 3.65 21.94 -13.29
N SER A 43 2.79 22.95 -13.34
CA SER A 43 1.37 22.80 -12.98
C SER A 43 0.62 21.85 -13.92
N THR A 44 0.99 21.81 -15.20
CA THR A 44 0.46 20.85 -16.18
C THR A 44 0.93 19.44 -15.87
N ARG A 45 2.24 19.26 -15.63
CA ARG A 45 2.80 17.94 -15.28
C ARG A 45 2.23 17.38 -13.99
N GLU A 46 2.06 18.19 -12.95
CA GLU A 46 1.43 17.77 -11.69
C GLU A 46 -0.03 17.33 -11.90
N LYS A 47 -0.80 18.07 -12.70
CA LYS A 47 -2.18 17.68 -13.04
C LYS A 47 -2.22 16.38 -13.82
N ALA A 48 -1.28 16.20 -14.76
CA ALA A 48 -1.16 14.98 -15.55
C ALA A 48 -0.84 13.76 -14.68
N LEU A 49 0.12 13.86 -13.76
CA LEU A 49 0.47 12.79 -12.83
C LEU A 49 -0.69 12.44 -11.88
N ALA A 50 -1.42 13.45 -11.39
CA ALA A 50 -2.60 13.22 -10.55
C ALA A 50 -3.73 12.53 -11.32
N ALA A 51 -3.99 12.95 -12.56
CA ALA A 51 -4.97 12.33 -13.44
C ALA A 51 -4.57 10.89 -13.80
N LEU A 52 -3.29 10.65 -14.08
CA LEU A 52 -2.74 9.32 -14.34
C LEU A 52 -2.93 8.40 -13.14
N ALA A 53 -2.58 8.83 -11.92
CA ALA A 53 -2.78 8.03 -10.72
C ALA A 53 -4.28 7.69 -10.52
N GLY A 54 -5.18 8.66 -10.71
CA GLY A 54 -6.62 8.40 -10.64
C GLY A 54 -7.13 7.44 -11.71
N ALA A 55 -6.58 7.52 -12.93
CA ALA A 55 -6.92 6.60 -14.02
C ALA A 55 -6.45 5.18 -13.71
N LEU A 56 -5.19 5.01 -13.29
CA LEU A 56 -4.63 3.71 -12.92
C LEU A 56 -5.34 3.09 -11.70
N GLU A 57 -5.79 3.90 -10.75
CA GLU A 57 -6.61 3.42 -9.63
C GLU A 57 -7.98 2.91 -10.10
N ALA A 58 -8.61 3.56 -11.07
CA ALA A 58 -9.92 3.17 -11.57
C ALA A 58 -9.90 2.02 -12.60
N LEU A 59 -8.72 1.72 -13.14
CA LEU A 59 -8.49 0.73 -14.18
C LEU A 59 -8.45 -0.68 -13.60
N PRO A 60 -9.30 -1.61 -14.04
CA PRO A 60 -9.03 -3.02 -13.82
C PRO A 60 -7.71 -3.40 -14.51
N PRO A 61 -7.09 -4.53 -14.13
CA PRO A 61 -5.84 -4.97 -14.72
C PRO A 61 -5.99 -5.03 -16.23
N LEU A 62 -5.04 -4.41 -16.92
CA LEU A 62 -4.92 -4.63 -18.35
C LEU A 62 -4.31 -6.02 -18.51
N GLY A 63 -4.83 -6.81 -19.45
CA GLY A 63 -4.35 -8.18 -19.69
C GLY A 63 -2.86 -8.21 -20.08
N ASP A 64 -2.34 -9.41 -20.37
CA ASP A 64 -0.92 -9.64 -20.71
C ASP A 64 -0.41 -8.90 -21.96
N GLU A 65 -1.27 -8.13 -22.64
CA GLU A 65 -0.85 -7.16 -23.63
C GLU A 65 -0.04 -6.06 -22.94
N LEU A 66 1.28 -6.29 -22.91
CA LEU A 66 2.31 -5.31 -22.62
C LEU A 66 2.14 -4.13 -23.58
N ASP A 67 1.31 -3.18 -23.18
CA ASP A 67 1.15 -1.96 -23.94
C ASP A 67 2.44 -1.14 -23.79
N ASN A 68 3.08 -0.81 -24.92
CA ASN A 68 4.29 0.02 -24.96
C ASN A 68 4.13 1.32 -24.15
N ARG A 69 2.88 1.83 -24.04
CA ARG A 69 2.55 2.99 -23.23
C ARG A 69 2.92 2.82 -21.76
N CYS A 70 2.85 1.62 -21.22
CA CYS A 70 3.14 1.35 -19.82
C CYS A 70 4.62 1.55 -19.50
N PHE A 71 5.52 1.09 -20.38
CA PHE A 71 6.95 1.38 -20.23
C PHE A 71 7.25 2.87 -20.42
N CYS A 72 6.58 3.54 -21.37
CA CYS A 72 6.71 4.98 -21.52
C CYS A 72 6.26 5.74 -20.26
N ILE A 73 5.11 5.38 -19.69
CA ILE A 73 4.59 5.97 -18.45
C ILE A 73 5.56 5.71 -17.30
N PHE A 74 6.06 4.48 -17.16
CA PHE A 74 7.02 4.13 -16.12
C PHE A 74 8.34 4.92 -16.27
N ALA A 75 8.86 5.02 -17.49
CA ALA A 75 10.06 5.81 -17.77
C ALA A 75 9.85 7.29 -17.44
N LEU A 76 8.70 7.87 -17.82
CA LEU A 76 8.35 9.25 -17.49
C LEU A 76 8.22 9.46 -15.97
N CYS A 77 7.63 8.52 -15.24
CA CYS A 77 7.62 8.55 -13.78
C CYS A 77 9.05 8.55 -13.23
N GLY A 78 9.94 7.72 -13.76
CA GLY A 78 11.36 7.69 -13.39
C GLY A 78 12.08 9.03 -13.59
N VAL A 79 11.81 9.73 -14.70
CA VAL A 79 12.35 11.08 -14.92
C VAL A 79 11.78 12.06 -13.89
N ARG A 80 10.47 12.01 -13.63
CA ARG A 80 9.82 12.90 -12.66
C ARG A 80 10.26 12.64 -11.22
N ILE A 81 10.63 11.42 -10.86
CA ILE A 81 11.22 11.10 -9.56
C ILE A 81 12.62 11.74 -9.44
N LYS A 82 13.43 11.70 -10.50
CA LYS A 82 14.81 12.23 -10.47
C LYS A 82 14.88 13.75 -10.54
N GLU A 83 14.00 14.38 -11.31
CA GLU A 83 14.11 15.80 -11.69
C GLU A 83 12.89 16.65 -11.30
N GLY A 84 11.83 16.03 -10.79
CA GLY A 84 10.58 16.70 -10.45
C GLY A 84 10.63 17.43 -9.12
N SER A 85 9.61 18.25 -8.88
CA SER A 85 9.33 18.77 -7.54
C SER A 85 8.88 17.66 -6.58
N TYR A 86 8.97 17.89 -5.26
CA TYR A 86 8.46 16.94 -4.24
C TYR A 86 7.02 16.48 -4.44
N LYS A 87 6.18 17.28 -5.12
CA LYS A 87 4.81 16.88 -5.44
C LYS A 87 4.75 15.98 -6.67
N GLU A 88 5.50 16.30 -7.73
CA GLU A 88 5.62 15.46 -8.92
C GLU A 88 6.24 14.11 -8.56
N GLU A 89 7.30 14.10 -7.75
CA GLU A 89 7.99 12.90 -7.29
C GLU A 89 7.04 11.95 -6.55
N ARG A 90 6.28 12.45 -5.56
CA ARG A 90 5.30 11.65 -4.81
C ARG A 90 4.19 11.09 -5.70
N LEU A 91 3.70 11.90 -6.64
CA LEU A 91 2.68 11.44 -7.59
C LEU A 91 3.26 10.40 -8.57
N ALA A 92 4.52 10.54 -8.97
CA ALA A 92 5.20 9.59 -9.83
C ALA A 92 5.44 8.24 -9.12
N PHE A 93 5.83 8.24 -7.85
CA PHE A 93 5.88 7.01 -7.04
C PHE A 93 4.52 6.33 -6.92
N ARG A 94 3.48 7.12 -6.65
CA ARG A 94 2.10 6.64 -6.58
C ARG A 94 1.68 5.99 -7.89
N ALA A 95 1.92 6.66 -9.02
CA ALA A 95 1.59 6.17 -10.35
C ALA A 95 2.40 4.90 -10.70
N ALA A 96 3.70 4.85 -10.39
CA ALA A 96 4.54 3.68 -10.64
C ALA A 96 4.07 2.44 -9.87
N GLY A 97 3.72 2.57 -8.59
CA GLY A 97 3.18 1.46 -7.81
C GLY A 97 1.81 0.98 -8.32
N LEU A 98 0.90 1.91 -8.68
CA LEU A 98 -0.38 1.55 -9.28
C LEU A 98 -0.21 0.84 -10.62
N LEU A 99 0.72 1.34 -11.45
CA LEU A 99 1.04 0.75 -12.74
C LEU A 99 1.52 -0.69 -12.57
N ALA A 100 2.37 -0.97 -11.57
CA ALA A 100 2.83 -2.32 -11.27
C ALA A 100 1.68 -3.25 -10.82
N LEU A 101 0.77 -2.79 -9.96
CA LEU A 101 -0.39 -3.58 -9.53
C LEU A 101 -1.41 -3.83 -10.64
N THR A 102 -1.51 -2.91 -11.59
CA THR A 102 -2.42 -3.00 -12.74
C THR A 102 -1.84 -3.86 -13.87
N LEU A 103 -0.51 -3.98 -13.96
CA LEU A 103 0.19 -4.64 -15.07
C LEU A 103 1.17 -5.70 -14.58
N ARG A 104 0.62 -6.85 -14.23
CA ARG A 104 1.39 -7.98 -13.68
C ARG A 104 2.54 -8.43 -14.58
N ALA A 105 2.33 -8.54 -15.89
CA ALA A 105 3.37 -9.02 -16.82
C ALA A 105 4.61 -8.11 -16.89
N ALA A 106 4.43 -6.80 -16.72
CA ALA A 106 5.53 -5.81 -16.76
C ALA A 106 6.12 -5.53 -15.37
N ALA A 107 5.42 -5.89 -14.30
CA ALA A 107 5.81 -5.59 -12.92
C ALA A 107 7.22 -6.06 -12.53
N PRO A 108 7.72 -7.24 -12.95
CA PRO A 108 9.11 -7.63 -12.66
C PRO A 108 10.15 -6.68 -13.29
N GLY A 109 9.86 -6.20 -14.50
CA GLY A 109 10.68 -5.19 -15.15
C GLY A 109 10.66 -3.89 -14.35
N PHE A 110 9.47 -3.44 -13.91
CA PHE A 110 9.35 -2.23 -13.11
C PHE A 110 10.13 -2.31 -11.81
N LEU A 111 10.00 -3.41 -11.05
CA LEU A 111 10.78 -3.62 -9.83
C LEU A 111 12.28 -3.50 -10.09
N ALA A 112 12.80 -4.23 -11.07
CA ALA A 112 14.23 -4.23 -11.40
C ALA A 112 14.76 -2.83 -11.75
N HIS A 113 13.97 -2.02 -12.46
CA HIS A 113 14.38 -0.68 -12.89
C HIS A 113 14.19 0.38 -11.80
N SER A 114 13.16 0.28 -10.95
CA SER A 114 12.91 1.26 -9.88
C SER A 114 13.73 1.01 -8.62
N PHE A 115 14.07 -0.25 -8.32
CA PHE A 115 14.66 -0.62 -7.04
C PHE A 115 15.94 0.16 -6.69
N PRO A 116 16.93 0.33 -7.59
CA PRO A 116 18.16 1.05 -7.24
C PRO A 116 17.91 2.52 -6.85
N LEU A 117 16.94 3.17 -7.50
CA LEU A 117 16.56 4.55 -7.20
C LEU A 117 15.84 4.63 -5.84
N ILE A 118 14.90 3.71 -5.60
CA ILE A 118 14.14 3.63 -4.35
C ILE A 118 15.07 3.35 -3.16
N ALA A 119 15.97 2.38 -3.29
CA ALA A 119 16.92 2.00 -2.24
C ALA A 119 17.80 3.20 -1.84
N ARG A 120 18.38 3.88 -2.83
CA ARG A 120 19.18 5.09 -2.59
C ARG A 120 18.39 6.17 -1.85
N MET A 121 17.14 6.42 -2.22
CA MET A 121 16.32 7.43 -1.54
C MET A 121 15.99 7.09 -0.09
N ILE A 122 15.84 5.79 0.21
CA ILE A 122 15.66 5.29 1.57
C ILE A 122 16.95 5.48 2.37
N GLU A 123 18.10 5.13 1.79
CA GLU A 123 19.44 5.29 2.39
C GLU A 123 19.77 6.75 2.69
N ASP A 124 19.43 7.66 1.77
CA ASP A 124 19.64 9.11 1.89
C ASP A 124 18.66 9.79 2.89
N ARG A 125 17.69 9.05 3.46
CA ARG A 125 16.70 9.53 4.45
C ARG A 125 16.05 10.85 4.03
N TYR A 126 15.50 10.84 2.81
CA TYR A 126 14.90 12.01 2.18
C TYR A 126 13.71 12.61 2.97
N TYR A 127 13.15 13.71 2.49
CA TYR A 127 12.00 14.36 3.11
C TYR A 127 10.84 13.39 3.43
N ALA A 128 10.34 13.41 4.67
CA ALA A 128 9.43 12.37 5.19
C ALA A 128 8.22 12.05 4.29
N PRO A 129 7.44 13.03 3.78
CA PRO A 129 6.35 12.74 2.84
C PRO A 129 6.78 12.06 1.54
N THR A 130 7.99 12.31 1.05
CA THR A 130 8.53 11.59 -0.11
C THR A 130 8.87 10.16 0.29
N LEU A 131 9.54 9.95 1.43
CA LEU A 131 9.84 8.62 1.94
C LEU A 131 8.60 7.75 2.10
N LEU A 132 7.47 8.31 2.58
CA LEU A 132 6.20 7.58 2.67
C LEU A 132 5.74 7.07 1.30
N ALA A 133 5.78 7.93 0.27
CA ALA A 133 5.42 7.55 -1.09
C ALA A 133 6.40 6.52 -1.69
N THR A 134 7.69 6.65 -1.37
CA THR A 134 8.75 5.71 -1.77
C THR A 134 8.53 4.33 -1.15
N LEU A 135 8.21 4.24 0.13
CA LEU A 135 7.91 2.98 0.84
C LEU A 135 6.65 2.30 0.30
N ASP A 136 5.60 3.09 0.01
CA ASP A 136 4.37 2.59 -0.61
C ASP A 136 4.62 2.06 -2.02
N CYS A 137 5.41 2.79 -2.82
CA CYS A 137 5.80 2.36 -4.15
C CYS A 137 6.61 1.06 -4.07
N LEU A 138 7.61 0.97 -3.17
CA LEU A 138 8.42 -0.23 -2.99
C LEU A 138 7.56 -1.44 -2.65
N ALA A 139 6.64 -1.31 -1.69
CA ALA A 139 5.69 -2.36 -1.35
C ALA A 139 4.91 -2.84 -2.60
N ALA A 140 4.30 -1.92 -3.33
CA ALA A 140 3.47 -2.24 -4.49
C ALA A 140 4.27 -2.90 -5.63
N VAL A 141 5.43 -2.34 -6.00
CA VAL A 141 6.24 -2.87 -7.10
C VAL A 141 6.88 -4.21 -6.74
N THR A 142 7.28 -4.42 -5.48
CA THR A 142 7.83 -5.70 -5.03
C THR A 142 6.74 -6.76 -4.95
N PHE A 143 5.55 -6.44 -4.43
CA PHE A 143 4.42 -7.38 -4.40
C PHE A 143 3.97 -7.83 -5.79
N ALA A 144 3.90 -6.91 -6.75
CA ALA A 144 3.51 -7.26 -8.11
C ALA A 144 4.63 -7.92 -8.93
N GLY A 145 5.89 -7.53 -8.69
CA GLY A 145 7.01 -7.82 -9.58
C GLY A 145 8.03 -8.85 -9.09
N ALA A 146 8.01 -9.24 -7.81
CA ALA A 146 8.98 -10.20 -7.30
C ALA A 146 8.86 -11.56 -7.99
N ARG A 147 9.97 -12.08 -8.53
CA ARG A 147 10.01 -13.40 -9.17
C ARG A 147 10.44 -14.52 -8.23
N GLY A 148 11.01 -14.16 -7.10
CA GLY A 148 11.51 -15.09 -6.10
C GLY A 148 11.78 -14.38 -4.78
N LYS A 149 12.12 -15.16 -3.76
CA LYS A 149 12.40 -14.65 -2.40
C LYS A 149 13.48 -13.56 -2.38
N GLU A 150 14.50 -13.65 -3.24
CA GLU A 150 15.64 -12.75 -3.25
C GLU A 150 15.24 -11.29 -3.54
N ASP A 151 14.26 -11.07 -4.41
CA ASP A 151 13.75 -9.74 -4.72
C ASP A 151 13.01 -9.12 -3.53
N VAL A 152 12.26 -9.96 -2.80
CA VAL A 152 11.53 -9.54 -1.60
C VAL A 152 12.50 -9.29 -0.45
N GLU A 153 13.46 -10.19 -0.21
CA GLU A 153 14.50 -10.05 0.81
C GLU A 153 15.33 -8.78 0.61
N ARG A 154 15.69 -8.47 -0.65
CA ARG A 154 16.40 -7.22 -1.00
C ARG A 154 15.59 -5.98 -0.64
N SER A 155 14.28 -6.00 -0.92
CA SER A 155 13.36 -4.91 -0.58
C SER A 155 13.16 -4.77 0.93
N MET A 156 13.00 -5.90 1.63
CA MET A 156 12.89 -5.94 3.08
C MET A 156 14.15 -5.39 3.74
N LYS A 157 15.33 -5.74 3.25
CA LYS A 157 16.61 -5.25 3.77
C LYS A 157 16.70 -3.73 3.71
N ALA A 158 16.39 -3.12 2.55
CA ALA A 158 16.42 -1.67 2.40
C ALA A 158 15.50 -0.95 3.42
N VAL A 159 14.30 -1.49 3.65
CA VAL A 159 13.35 -0.94 4.63
C VAL A 159 13.81 -1.21 6.08
N TRP A 160 14.41 -2.36 6.35
CA TRP A 160 14.94 -2.70 7.67
C TRP A 160 16.08 -1.77 8.07
N ASP A 161 16.98 -1.49 7.14
CA ASP A 161 18.10 -0.57 7.34
C ASP A 161 17.59 0.85 7.66
N LEU A 162 16.49 1.30 7.04
CA LEU A 162 15.83 2.57 7.42
C LEU A 162 15.38 2.61 8.90
N VAL A 163 14.82 1.51 9.41
CA VAL A 163 14.25 1.42 10.76
C VAL A 163 15.34 1.33 11.83
N PHE A 164 16.34 0.46 11.63
CA PHE A 164 17.27 0.07 12.69
C PHE A 164 18.73 0.46 12.46
N PHE A 165 19.14 0.84 11.25
CA PHE A 165 20.52 1.20 10.94
C PHE A 165 20.61 2.63 10.35
N PRO A 166 20.80 3.66 11.19
CA PRO A 166 21.07 5.02 10.73
C PRO A 166 22.28 5.06 9.80
N SER A 167 22.20 5.85 8.72
CA SER A 167 23.27 5.93 7.71
C SER A 167 24.59 6.35 8.36
N VAL A 168 25.67 5.60 8.10
CA VAL A 168 27.00 5.79 8.70
C VAL A 168 27.80 6.90 8.00
N SER A 169 27.24 7.54 6.97
CA SER A 169 27.90 8.64 6.26
C SER A 169 27.95 9.88 7.15
N GLY A 170 29.11 10.08 7.78
CA GLY A 170 29.40 11.20 8.64
C GLY A 170 29.25 12.53 7.92
N GLU A 171 28.21 13.28 8.26
CA GLU A 171 28.19 14.72 8.43
C GLU A 171 26.84 15.11 9.07
N ALA A 172 26.88 15.39 10.37
CA ALA A 172 25.95 16.21 11.15
C ALA A 172 24.44 16.20 10.79
N SER A 173 23.77 15.05 10.87
CA SER A 173 22.38 15.01 11.37
C SER A 173 21.98 13.57 11.72
N GLU A 174 22.15 13.17 12.98
CA GLU A 174 21.52 11.97 13.55
C GLU A 174 19.99 12.17 13.65
N THR A 175 19.32 12.32 12.51
CA THR A 175 17.86 12.45 12.49
C THR A 175 17.26 11.06 12.48
N LYS A 176 16.95 10.57 13.68
CA LYS A 176 16.05 9.42 13.85
C LYS A 176 14.80 9.66 12.96
N PRO A 177 14.36 8.65 12.20
CA PRO A 177 13.19 8.81 11.34
C PRO A 177 11.99 9.23 12.18
N SER A 178 11.18 10.14 11.64
CA SER A 178 9.96 10.57 12.33
C SER A 178 9.05 9.37 12.63
N PRO A 179 8.21 9.42 13.67
CA PRO A 179 7.30 8.32 14.00
C PRO A 179 6.43 7.88 12.82
N GLN A 180 6.01 8.81 11.96
CA GLN A 180 5.25 8.50 10.75
C GLN A 180 6.04 7.64 9.74
N VAL A 181 7.31 7.94 9.55
CA VAL A 181 8.20 7.17 8.66
C VAL A 181 8.48 5.79 9.27
N LEU A 182 8.64 5.70 10.59
CA LEU A 182 8.81 4.42 11.29
C LEU A 182 7.57 3.52 11.12
N VAL A 183 6.37 4.06 11.33
CA VAL A 183 5.10 3.32 11.13
C VAL A 183 5.02 2.78 9.71
N ALA A 184 5.25 3.65 8.72
CA ALA A 184 5.19 3.25 7.31
C ALA A 184 6.26 2.20 6.98
N ALA A 185 7.49 2.37 7.46
CA ALA A 185 8.58 1.44 7.20
C ALA A 185 8.30 0.06 7.82
N VAL A 186 7.88 -0.01 9.08
CA VAL A 186 7.52 -1.28 9.74
C VAL A 186 6.32 -1.93 9.05
N SER A 187 5.32 -1.15 8.65
CA SER A 187 4.15 -1.67 7.91
C SER A 187 4.54 -2.20 6.54
N THR A 188 5.38 -1.47 5.78
CA THR A 188 5.92 -1.90 4.49
C THR A 188 6.76 -3.16 4.64
N TRP A 189 7.65 -3.22 5.63
CA TRP A 189 8.45 -4.41 5.90
C TRP A 189 7.57 -5.62 6.23
N THR A 190 6.53 -5.43 7.04
CA THR A 190 5.57 -6.50 7.39
C THR A 190 4.79 -6.95 6.17
N PHE A 191 4.33 -6.03 5.32
CA PHE A 191 3.67 -6.35 4.07
C PHE A 191 4.59 -7.17 3.13
N LEU A 192 5.85 -6.77 3.00
CA LEU A 192 6.84 -7.55 2.25
C LEU A 192 7.07 -8.94 2.88
N LEU A 193 7.09 -9.04 4.21
CA LEU A 193 7.17 -10.33 4.93
C LEU A 193 5.99 -11.25 4.58
N THR A 194 4.78 -10.73 4.38
CA THR A 194 3.66 -11.55 3.91
C THR A 194 3.82 -11.99 2.45
N THR A 195 4.44 -11.14 1.63
CA THR A 195 4.71 -11.40 0.20
C THR A 195 5.73 -12.51 -0.01
N ILE A 196 6.82 -12.50 0.77
CA ILE A 196 7.83 -13.56 0.67
C ILE A 196 7.26 -14.93 1.07
N VAL A 197 6.23 -15.00 1.92
CA VAL A 197 5.56 -16.29 2.22
C VAL A 197 4.84 -16.80 0.98
N SER A 198 4.09 -15.94 0.28
CA SER A 198 3.37 -16.36 -0.93
C SER A 198 4.29 -16.79 -2.08
N VAL A 199 5.54 -16.31 -2.11
CA VAL A 199 6.51 -16.59 -3.18
C VAL A 199 7.48 -17.73 -2.81
N THR A 200 7.38 -18.31 -1.60
CA THR A 200 8.30 -19.37 -1.15
C THR A 200 7.57 -20.59 -0.59
N ASP A 201 7.78 -21.77 -1.18
CA ASP A 201 7.25 -23.06 -0.67
C ASP A 201 8.03 -23.63 0.54
N ALA A 202 9.21 -23.08 0.82
CA ALA A 202 10.10 -23.60 1.86
C ALA A 202 9.72 -23.05 3.24
N HIS A 203 9.39 -23.97 4.16
CA HIS A 203 9.37 -23.71 5.60
C HIS A 203 10.69 -23.00 5.96
N ARG A 204 10.61 -21.79 6.53
CA ARG A 204 11.77 -20.95 6.89
C ARG A 204 12.59 -21.58 8.02
N LYS A 205 13.30 -22.67 7.70
CA LYS A 205 14.35 -23.28 8.53
C LYS A 205 15.69 -22.51 8.43
N GLY A 206 15.73 -21.44 7.63
CA GLY A 206 16.91 -20.62 7.43
C GLY A 206 17.04 -19.57 8.53
N ASP A 207 18.03 -19.77 9.39
CA ASP A 207 18.59 -18.85 10.37
C ASP A 207 17.68 -18.43 11.54
N SER A 208 17.49 -19.36 12.47
CA SER A 208 16.85 -19.12 13.77
C SER A 208 17.47 -17.94 14.54
N ALA A 209 18.77 -17.68 14.41
CA ALA A 209 19.42 -16.60 15.14
C ALA A 209 19.04 -15.24 14.55
N ALA A 210 19.00 -15.14 13.21
CA ALA A 210 18.55 -13.94 12.52
C ALA A 210 17.09 -13.58 12.85
N TRP A 211 16.19 -14.56 12.87
CA TRP A 211 14.79 -14.31 13.23
C TRP A 211 14.61 -13.95 14.70
N ASN A 212 15.36 -14.58 15.62
CA ASN A 212 15.34 -14.19 17.03
C ASN A 212 15.81 -12.73 17.22
N ALA A 213 16.87 -12.31 16.52
CA ALA A 213 17.32 -10.93 16.54
C ALA A 213 16.27 -9.97 15.96
N THR A 214 15.65 -10.34 14.83
CA THR A 214 14.58 -9.57 14.18
C THR A 214 13.40 -9.35 15.13
N VAL A 215 12.95 -10.42 15.80
CA VAL A 215 11.86 -10.37 16.78
C VAL A 215 12.22 -9.51 17.97
N ALA A 216 13.45 -9.62 18.50
CA ALA A 216 13.91 -8.77 19.59
C ALA A 216 13.95 -7.28 19.20
N SER A 217 14.41 -6.96 17.98
CA SER A 217 14.40 -5.58 17.46
C SER A 217 12.98 -5.02 17.34
N LEU A 218 12.03 -5.81 16.82
CA LEU A 218 10.62 -5.41 16.73
C LEU A 218 9.98 -5.28 18.12
N ALA A 219 10.29 -6.18 19.06
CA ALA A 219 9.81 -6.09 20.44
C ALA A 219 10.29 -4.80 21.12
N GLY A 220 11.52 -4.36 20.86
CA GLY A 220 12.02 -3.07 21.34
C GLY A 220 11.22 -1.85 20.86
N LEU A 221 10.54 -1.94 19.71
CA LEU A 221 9.66 -0.85 19.23
C LEU A 221 8.35 -0.76 20.02
N LEU A 222 7.97 -1.77 20.80
CA LEU A 222 6.79 -1.73 21.67
C LEU A 222 6.96 -0.74 22.84
N ASP A 223 8.21 -0.37 23.16
CA ASP A 223 8.52 0.64 24.19
C ASP A 223 8.60 2.07 23.63
N HIS A 224 8.38 2.28 22.33
CA HIS A 224 8.46 3.59 21.71
C HIS A 224 7.39 4.57 22.25
N ASP A 225 7.66 5.88 22.34
CA ASP A 225 6.70 6.83 22.91
C ASP A 225 5.42 7.01 22.07
N ASP A 226 5.55 6.93 20.75
CA ASP A 226 4.43 7.02 19.82
C ASP A 226 3.65 5.70 19.72
N ARG A 227 2.36 5.75 20.07
CA ARG A 227 1.45 4.61 20.04
C ARG A 227 1.29 3.98 18.65
N ALA A 228 1.34 4.77 17.58
CA ALA A 228 1.23 4.23 16.23
C ALA A 228 2.42 3.34 15.88
N VAL A 229 3.63 3.70 16.35
CA VAL A 229 4.83 2.87 16.18
C VAL A 229 4.69 1.55 16.95
N ARG A 230 4.18 1.60 18.19
CA ARG A 230 3.88 0.38 18.97
C ARG A 230 2.91 -0.54 18.23
N MET A 231 1.82 0.03 17.71
CA MET A 231 0.81 -0.73 16.98
C MET A 231 1.38 -1.41 15.73
N ALA A 232 2.16 -0.69 14.92
CA ALA A 232 2.80 -1.26 13.73
C ALA A 232 3.77 -2.39 14.09
N ALA A 233 4.55 -2.22 15.17
CA ALA A 233 5.44 -3.26 15.68
C ALA A 233 4.68 -4.49 16.22
N GLY A 234 3.56 -4.27 16.91
CA GLY A 234 2.69 -5.33 17.39
C GLY A 234 2.10 -6.17 16.27
N GLU A 235 1.60 -5.52 15.21
CA GLU A 235 1.08 -6.21 14.02
C GLU A 235 2.19 -7.01 13.31
N ALA A 236 3.41 -6.44 13.21
CA ALA A 236 4.58 -7.13 12.67
C ALA A 236 4.93 -8.39 13.47
N LEU A 237 4.91 -8.30 14.81
CA LEU A 237 5.19 -9.43 15.70
C LEU A 237 4.11 -10.51 15.61
N ALA A 238 2.83 -10.12 15.52
CA ALA A 238 1.73 -11.06 15.32
C ALA A 238 1.90 -11.87 14.02
N VAL A 239 2.30 -11.20 12.92
CA VAL A 239 2.64 -11.87 11.66
C VAL A 239 3.85 -12.79 11.83
N CYS A 240 4.91 -12.37 12.51
CA CYS A 240 6.08 -13.23 12.76
C CYS A 240 5.71 -14.51 13.53
N VAL A 241 4.84 -14.41 14.54
CA VAL A 241 4.35 -15.56 15.31
C VAL A 241 3.45 -16.45 14.45
N GLU A 242 2.50 -15.87 13.71
CA GLU A 242 1.61 -16.60 12.80
C GLU A 242 2.37 -17.41 11.75
N LEU A 243 3.48 -16.86 11.24
CA LEU A 243 4.34 -17.50 10.25
C LEU A 243 5.37 -18.46 10.87
N ASN A 244 5.26 -18.77 12.17
CA ASN A 244 6.16 -19.63 12.94
C ASN A 244 7.64 -19.19 12.90
N LEU A 245 7.91 -17.89 12.75
CA LEU A 245 9.28 -17.35 12.75
C LEU A 245 9.88 -17.25 14.15
N THR A 246 9.03 -17.34 15.17
CA THR A 246 9.41 -17.31 16.59
C THR A 246 9.56 -18.71 17.21
N GLN A 247 9.47 -19.79 16.42
CA GLN A 247 9.48 -21.17 16.93
C GLN A 247 10.73 -21.55 17.76
N HIS A 248 11.83 -20.82 17.56
CA HIS A 248 13.10 -21.00 18.27
C HIS A 248 13.46 -19.81 19.16
N ALA A 249 12.53 -18.87 19.35
CA ALA A 249 12.72 -17.78 20.30
C ALA A 249 12.80 -18.37 21.72
N PRO A 250 13.72 -17.88 22.58
CA PRO A 250 13.77 -18.32 23.97
C PRO A 250 12.42 -18.10 24.64
N ARG A 251 11.94 -19.11 25.38
CA ARG A 251 10.63 -19.04 26.06
C ARG A 251 10.49 -17.78 26.93
N LYS A 252 11.55 -17.41 27.64
CA LYS A 252 11.61 -16.19 28.46
C LYS A 252 11.29 -14.94 27.65
N ASP A 253 11.75 -14.86 26.40
CA ASP A 253 11.55 -13.69 25.55
C ASP A 253 10.11 -13.65 25.02
N MET A 254 9.52 -14.82 24.72
CA MET A 254 8.10 -14.92 24.37
C MET A 254 7.19 -14.59 25.56
N ASP A 255 7.53 -15.05 26.77
CA ASP A 255 6.79 -14.71 28.00
C ASP A 255 6.87 -13.20 28.27
N ALA A 256 8.05 -12.58 28.08
CA ALA A 256 8.23 -11.14 28.21
C ALA A 256 7.43 -10.35 27.16
N LEU A 257 7.39 -10.84 25.92
CA LEU A 257 6.57 -10.27 24.85
C LEU A 257 5.07 -10.32 25.20
N ALA A 258 4.57 -11.48 25.65
CA ALA A 258 3.17 -11.63 26.05
C ALA A 258 2.79 -10.70 27.22
N ALA A 259 3.67 -10.57 28.21
CA ALA A 259 3.50 -9.62 29.30
C ALA A 259 3.44 -8.17 28.80
N LYS A 260 4.32 -7.80 27.86
CA LYS A 260 4.35 -6.46 27.27
C LYS A 260 3.10 -6.15 26.47
N VAL A 261 2.64 -7.09 25.65
CA VAL A 261 1.38 -6.98 24.89
C VAL A 261 0.19 -6.78 25.83
N SER A 262 0.14 -7.53 26.92
CA SER A 262 -0.92 -7.41 27.95
C SER A 262 -0.90 -6.05 28.68
N GLU A 263 0.30 -5.50 28.95
CA GLU A 263 0.47 -4.15 29.49
C GLU A 263 -0.13 -3.11 28.53
N LEU A 264 0.18 -3.20 27.23
CA LEU A 264 -0.28 -2.24 26.21
C LEU A 264 -1.79 -2.36 25.94
N ALA A 265 -2.38 -3.56 26.08
CA ALA A 265 -3.82 -3.81 25.96
C ALA A 265 -4.64 -3.14 27.09
N SER A 266 -4.01 -2.94 28.25
CA SER A 266 -4.63 -2.37 29.46
C SER A 266 -4.13 -0.96 29.82
N GLU A 267 -3.32 -0.35 28.95
CA GLU A 267 -2.63 0.92 29.24
C GLU A 267 -3.63 2.04 29.65
N PRO A 268 -3.35 2.76 30.76
CA PRO A 268 -4.17 3.90 31.18
C PRO A 268 -3.92 5.13 30.29
N PRO A 269 -4.88 6.08 30.23
CA PRO A 269 -4.67 7.34 29.54
C PRO A 269 -3.53 8.15 30.16
N GLY A 270 -2.81 8.93 29.34
CA GLY A 270 -1.76 9.84 29.78
C GLY A 270 -0.32 9.34 29.65
N ARG A 271 -0.10 8.05 29.36
CA ARG A 271 1.24 7.50 29.07
C ARG A 271 1.51 7.46 27.55
N GLY A 272 2.54 8.13 27.06
CA GLY A 272 2.94 8.13 25.63
C GLY A 272 2.23 9.18 24.76
N LEU A 273 2.70 9.34 23.52
CA LEU A 273 2.24 10.31 22.52
C LEU A 273 1.06 9.76 21.69
N ASN A 274 0.30 10.63 21.02
CA ASN A 274 -0.92 10.27 20.26
C ASN A 274 -2.04 9.63 21.12
N ASN A 275 -2.47 10.30 22.19
CA ASN A 275 -3.54 9.78 23.07
C ASN A 275 -4.85 9.43 22.35
N ALA A 276 -5.14 10.07 21.20
CA ALA A 276 -6.29 9.74 20.35
C ALA A 276 -6.25 8.31 19.79
N ALA A 277 -5.07 7.68 19.77
CA ALA A 277 -4.83 6.32 19.32
C ALA A 277 -5.01 5.26 20.41
N LEU A 278 -5.17 5.67 21.67
CA LEU A 278 -5.20 4.73 22.80
C LEU A 278 -6.32 3.69 22.70
N PRO A 279 -7.57 4.03 22.31
CA PRO A 279 -8.61 3.02 22.12
C PRO A 279 -8.19 1.95 21.10
N GLN A 280 -7.71 2.38 19.93
CA GLN A 280 -7.28 1.47 18.86
C GLN A 280 -6.09 0.62 19.28
N GLN A 281 -5.13 1.20 20.01
CA GLN A 281 -4.01 0.46 20.56
C GLN A 281 -4.50 -0.66 21.48
N LYS A 282 -5.38 -0.34 22.43
CA LYS A 282 -5.89 -1.31 23.40
C LYS A 282 -6.65 -2.45 22.74
N ASP A 283 -7.43 -2.14 21.71
CA ASP A 283 -8.18 -3.15 20.96
C ASP A 283 -7.23 -4.06 20.17
N LEU A 284 -6.26 -3.50 19.43
CA LEU A 284 -5.25 -4.26 18.72
C LEU A 284 -4.46 -5.19 19.66
N PHE A 285 -3.92 -4.68 20.76
CA PHE A 285 -3.13 -5.50 21.67
C PHE A 285 -3.96 -6.52 22.44
N ARG A 286 -5.27 -6.33 22.60
CA ARG A 286 -6.18 -7.36 23.13
C ARG A 286 -6.35 -8.50 22.13
N GLU A 287 -6.50 -8.19 20.84
CA GLU A 287 -6.52 -9.21 19.77
C GLU A 287 -5.18 -9.96 19.70
N ILE A 288 -4.05 -9.25 19.78
CA ILE A 288 -2.72 -9.88 19.78
C ILE A 288 -2.54 -10.75 21.04
N ALA A 289 -2.97 -10.28 22.22
CA ALA A 289 -2.88 -11.07 23.46
C ALA A 289 -3.67 -12.39 23.33
N ALA A 290 -4.92 -12.32 22.88
CA ALA A 290 -5.75 -13.49 22.64
C ALA A 290 -5.12 -14.45 21.61
N PHE A 291 -4.49 -13.90 20.57
CA PHE A 291 -3.75 -14.69 19.59
C PHE A 291 -2.54 -15.41 20.21
N LEU A 292 -1.75 -14.73 21.05
CA LEU A 292 -0.58 -15.33 21.71
C LEU A 292 -0.96 -16.39 22.75
N ASP A 293 -2.05 -16.18 23.49
CA ASP A 293 -2.48 -17.06 24.59
C ASP A 293 -3.30 -18.26 24.11
N HIS A 294 -4.16 -18.07 23.10
CA HIS A 294 -5.17 -19.04 22.70
C HIS A 294 -5.10 -19.42 21.21
N GLY A 295 -4.25 -18.76 20.43
CA GLY A 295 -4.19 -18.96 18.99
C GLY A 295 -5.39 -18.36 18.23
N GLU A 296 -6.20 -17.54 18.89
CA GLU A 296 -7.36 -16.87 18.29
C GLU A 296 -6.90 -15.88 17.21
N ARG A 297 -7.29 -16.14 15.96
CA ARG A 297 -6.92 -15.27 14.84
C ARG A 297 -8.00 -14.21 14.61
N PRO A 298 -7.63 -13.04 14.06
CA PRO A 298 -8.62 -12.06 13.66
C PRO A 298 -9.49 -12.62 12.52
N GLU A 299 -10.80 -12.71 12.76
CA GLU A 299 -11.78 -12.98 11.71
C GLU A 299 -12.38 -11.66 11.21
N LYS A 300 -12.15 -11.35 9.93
CA LYS A 300 -12.66 -10.14 9.28
C LYS A 300 -13.37 -10.55 7.99
N SER A 301 -14.58 -10.04 7.78
CA SER A 301 -15.30 -10.22 6.52
C SER A 301 -15.45 -8.86 5.82
N LEU A 302 -15.09 -8.81 4.53
CA LEU A 302 -15.29 -7.62 3.70
C LEU A 302 -16.21 -7.92 2.52
N PRO A 303 -17.32 -7.19 2.35
CA PRO A 303 -18.15 -7.37 1.17
C PRO A 303 -17.36 -6.94 -0.08
N THR A 304 -17.19 -7.86 -1.03
CA THR A 304 -16.52 -7.58 -2.30
C THR A 304 -17.50 -7.17 -3.41
N SER A 305 -18.79 -7.05 -3.10
CA SER A 305 -19.81 -6.55 -4.03
C SER A 305 -20.89 -5.75 -3.30
N MET A 306 -21.44 -4.73 -3.98
CA MET A 306 -22.61 -3.98 -3.49
C MET A 306 -23.86 -4.87 -3.33
N GLU A 307 -23.91 -6.03 -3.99
CA GLU A 307 -25.00 -7.00 -3.87
C GLU A 307 -24.84 -7.96 -2.67
N GLY A 308 -23.72 -7.89 -1.93
CA GLY A 308 -23.52 -8.67 -0.70
C GLY A 308 -23.30 -10.18 -0.88
N CYS A 309 -23.21 -10.68 -2.11
CA CYS A 309 -23.15 -12.12 -2.38
C CYS A 309 -21.77 -12.78 -2.17
N VAL A 310 -20.68 -12.01 -2.08
CA VAL A 310 -19.34 -12.53 -1.83
C VAL A 310 -18.66 -11.63 -0.80
N ALA A 311 -18.19 -12.21 0.30
CA ALA A 311 -17.34 -11.54 1.26
C ALA A 311 -15.93 -12.14 1.19
N LEU A 312 -14.92 -11.29 1.15
CA LEU A 312 -13.54 -11.69 1.39
C LEU A 312 -13.40 -11.94 2.89
N GLU A 313 -13.30 -13.20 3.28
CA GLU A 313 -12.98 -13.57 4.64
C GLU A 313 -11.46 -13.59 4.82
N VAL A 314 -11.01 -12.86 5.81
CA VAL A 314 -9.61 -12.76 6.22
C VAL A 314 -9.53 -13.32 7.63
N SER A 315 -8.89 -14.48 7.74
CA SER A 315 -8.74 -15.25 8.98
C SER A 315 -7.30 -15.30 9.49
N THR A 316 -6.41 -14.48 8.93
CA THR A 316 -4.98 -14.44 9.30
C THR A 316 -4.46 -13.01 9.42
N TRP A 317 -3.44 -12.81 10.26
CA TRP A 317 -2.71 -11.55 10.40
C TRP A 317 -2.01 -11.17 9.10
N ALA A 318 -1.38 -12.13 8.42
CA ALA A 318 -0.71 -11.89 7.16
C ALA A 318 -1.68 -11.37 6.08
N LYS A 319 -2.86 -12.01 5.93
CA LYS A 319 -3.88 -11.55 4.97
C LYS A 319 -4.47 -10.20 5.40
N SER A 320 -4.59 -9.93 6.70
CA SER A 320 -5.03 -8.62 7.23
C SER A 320 -4.07 -7.51 6.83
N VAL A 321 -2.76 -7.71 6.98
CA VAL A 321 -1.73 -6.74 6.57
C VAL A 321 -1.78 -6.48 5.06
N GLN A 322 -1.88 -7.54 4.26
CA GLN A 322 -1.99 -7.40 2.80
C GLN A 322 -3.22 -6.59 2.41
N LEU A 323 -4.37 -6.95 2.97
CA LEU A 323 -5.63 -6.29 2.72
C LEU A 323 -5.61 -4.82 3.12
N ASN A 324 -5.06 -4.48 4.29
CA ASN A 324 -4.95 -3.11 4.78
C ASN A 324 -4.12 -2.25 3.82
N PHE A 325 -2.94 -2.74 3.42
CA PHE A 325 -2.09 -2.03 2.48
C PHE A 325 -2.78 -1.84 1.12
N LEU A 326 -3.31 -2.92 0.55
CA LEU A 326 -3.90 -2.92 -0.79
C LEU A 326 -5.18 -2.09 -0.86
N THR A 327 -6.02 -2.13 0.18
CA THR A 327 -7.21 -1.27 0.27
C THR A 327 -6.81 0.21 0.26
N ARG A 328 -5.84 0.59 1.09
CA ARG A 328 -5.37 1.97 1.18
C ARG A 328 -4.70 2.42 -0.13
N PHE A 329 -3.88 1.56 -0.70
CA PHE A 329 -3.11 1.87 -1.90
C PHE A 329 -3.96 1.75 -3.17
N LEU A 330 -5.06 1.00 -3.23
CA LEU A 330 -5.95 1.00 -4.40
C LEU A 330 -7.17 1.89 -4.24
N GLY A 331 -7.39 2.45 -3.04
CA GLY A 331 -8.47 3.41 -2.79
C GLY A 331 -9.83 2.91 -3.31
N ASN A 332 -10.45 3.71 -4.17
CA ASN A 332 -11.77 3.38 -4.74
C ASN A 332 -11.71 2.25 -5.80
N GLY A 333 -10.52 1.96 -6.32
CA GLY A 333 -10.25 0.88 -7.25
C GLY A 333 -10.20 -0.51 -6.63
N PHE A 334 -10.03 -0.59 -5.30
CA PHE A 334 -9.76 -1.85 -4.59
C PHE A 334 -10.75 -2.96 -4.94
N VAL A 335 -12.06 -2.67 -4.91
CA VAL A 335 -13.11 -3.67 -5.18
C VAL A 335 -13.00 -4.24 -6.59
N LYS A 336 -12.72 -3.40 -7.59
CA LYS A 336 -12.55 -3.84 -8.98
C LYS A 336 -11.31 -4.72 -9.14
N HIS A 337 -10.18 -4.32 -8.56
CA HIS A 337 -8.98 -5.14 -8.61
C HIS A 337 -9.18 -6.50 -7.93
N VAL A 338 -9.85 -6.58 -6.78
CA VAL A 338 -10.11 -7.88 -6.12
C VAL A 338 -10.98 -8.79 -7.00
N GLN A 339 -11.94 -8.24 -7.75
CA GLN A 339 -12.80 -9.02 -8.64
C GLN A 339 -12.07 -9.49 -9.91
N ASP A 340 -11.31 -8.59 -10.53
CA ASP A 340 -10.82 -8.77 -11.89
C ASP A 340 -9.32 -9.13 -11.96
N ASN A 341 -8.55 -8.92 -10.89
CA ASN A 341 -7.10 -9.12 -10.88
C ASN A 341 -6.68 -10.50 -10.37
N GLU A 342 -6.04 -11.26 -11.24
CA GLU A 342 -5.45 -12.56 -10.90
C GLU A 342 -4.40 -12.46 -9.79
N LEU A 343 -3.63 -11.37 -9.72
CA LEU A 343 -2.67 -11.13 -8.64
C LEU A 343 -3.33 -11.20 -7.25
N PHE A 344 -4.58 -10.72 -7.15
CA PHE A 344 -5.34 -10.67 -5.90
C PHE A 344 -6.05 -11.98 -5.65
N LYS A 345 -6.50 -12.66 -6.71
CA LYS A 345 -6.98 -14.04 -6.59
C LYS A 345 -5.87 -14.92 -6.03
N ASP A 346 -4.67 -14.93 -6.60
CA ASP A 346 -3.56 -15.75 -6.11
C ASP A 346 -3.18 -15.43 -4.65
N ALA A 347 -3.09 -14.14 -4.31
CA ALA A 347 -2.72 -13.70 -2.96
C ALA A 347 -3.76 -14.07 -1.89
N PHE A 348 -5.05 -13.97 -2.20
CA PHE A 348 -6.12 -14.27 -1.24
C PHE A 348 -6.67 -15.71 -1.31
N SER A 349 -6.38 -16.44 -2.39
CA SER A 349 -6.79 -17.85 -2.58
C SER A 349 -5.87 -18.88 -1.92
N TYR A 350 -4.82 -18.46 -1.22
CA TYR A 350 -3.96 -19.40 -0.51
C TYR A 350 -4.57 -19.79 0.85
N GLY A 351 -4.83 -21.10 1.00
CA GLY A 351 -5.55 -21.69 2.13
C GLY A 351 -6.98 -21.99 1.75
N ALA A 352 -7.20 -23.19 1.21
CA ALA A 352 -8.51 -23.80 1.18
C ALA A 352 -9.06 -23.85 2.61
N ASP A 353 -9.89 -22.88 2.97
CA ASP A 353 -11.06 -23.26 3.76
C ASP A 353 -11.89 -24.16 2.86
N ALA A 354 -12.10 -25.37 3.36
CA ALA A 354 -12.81 -26.41 2.67
C ALA A 354 -14.19 -25.90 2.22
N GLY A 355 -14.33 -25.67 0.92
CA GLY A 355 -15.60 -25.59 0.23
C GLY A 355 -16.13 -24.19 -0.09
N LYS A 356 -15.41 -23.41 -0.90
CA LYS A 356 -15.96 -22.66 -2.05
C LYS A 356 -14.84 -21.96 -2.81
N VAL A 357 -14.22 -22.71 -3.71
CA VAL A 357 -13.45 -22.13 -4.82
C VAL A 357 -14.38 -21.23 -5.62
N LEU A 358 -13.90 -20.03 -5.96
CA LEU A 358 -14.50 -19.12 -6.95
C LEU A 358 -14.67 -19.87 -8.28
N SER A 359 -15.82 -20.52 -8.45
CA SER A 359 -16.21 -21.13 -9.71
C SER A 359 -17.17 -20.18 -10.43
N VAL A 360 -16.58 -19.32 -11.27
CA VAL A 360 -17.33 -18.67 -12.35
C VAL A 360 -17.62 -19.73 -13.40
N ALA A 361 -18.73 -20.46 -13.24
CA ALA A 361 -19.60 -20.98 -14.31
C ALA A 361 -20.50 -22.12 -13.81
N LYS A 362 -21.78 -21.82 -13.57
CA LYS A 362 -22.92 -22.42 -14.30
C LYS A 362 -24.24 -21.86 -13.78
N LYS A 363 -24.95 -21.14 -14.65
CA LYS A 363 -26.39 -20.94 -14.57
C LYS A 363 -27.10 -22.30 -14.41
N LYS A 364 -27.91 -22.47 -13.35
CA LYS A 364 -29.27 -23.04 -13.43
C LYS A 364 -30.00 -22.92 -12.09
N HIS A 365 -31.27 -22.53 -12.21
CA HIS A 365 -32.34 -22.38 -11.22
C HIS A 365 -32.30 -23.26 -9.96
N SER A 366 -32.60 -22.67 -8.78
CA SER A 366 -33.77 -23.04 -7.96
C SER A 366 -33.99 -22.12 -6.74
N SER A 367 -35.21 -21.59 -6.68
CA SER A 367 -36.06 -21.03 -5.61
C SER A 367 -35.55 -20.67 -4.19
N ASN A 368 -35.96 -19.46 -3.79
CA ASN A 368 -36.49 -19.02 -2.48
C ASN A 368 -35.85 -19.54 -1.20
N MET A 369 -35.11 -18.65 -0.52
CA MET A 369 -35.40 -18.33 0.88
C MET A 369 -34.84 -16.94 1.22
N ASP A 370 -35.73 -15.96 1.37
CA ASP A 370 -35.44 -14.68 1.98
C ASP A 370 -34.90 -14.90 3.40
N ARG A 371 -33.61 -14.63 3.60
CA ARG A 371 -33.06 -14.31 4.92
C ARG A 371 -32.33 -12.99 4.78
N HIS A 372 -32.98 -11.93 5.23
CA HIS A 372 -32.38 -10.63 5.50
C HIS A 372 -31.21 -10.81 6.49
N PHE A 373 -30.00 -11.03 5.99
CA PHE A 373 -28.78 -10.81 6.76
C PHE A 373 -28.54 -9.31 6.82
N LYS A 374 -29.00 -8.68 7.91
CA LYS A 374 -28.52 -7.35 8.29
C LYS A 374 -27.10 -7.50 8.82
N VAL A 375 -26.12 -7.52 7.93
CA VAL A 375 -24.72 -7.26 8.30
C VAL A 375 -24.65 -5.78 8.68
N LYS A 376 -24.42 -5.49 9.96
CA LYS A 376 -24.08 -4.13 10.38
C LYS A 376 -22.71 -3.81 9.75
N PRO A 377 -22.59 -2.79 8.88
CA PRO A 377 -21.29 -2.36 8.40
C PRO A 377 -20.52 -1.85 9.61
N ASP A 378 -19.42 -2.53 9.93
CA ASP A 378 -18.65 -2.20 11.12
C ASP A 378 -17.94 -0.86 10.90
N ARG A 379 -18.53 0.22 11.44
CA ARG A 379 -18.04 1.60 11.28
C ARG A 379 -16.63 1.79 11.88
N LEU A 380 -16.15 0.82 12.65
CA LEU A 380 -14.80 0.76 13.20
C LEU A 380 -13.73 0.54 12.12
N TRP A 381 -14.07 -0.06 10.96
CA TRP A 381 -13.08 -0.40 9.94
C TRP A 381 -12.50 0.82 9.19
N LEU A 382 -13.29 1.88 8.99
CA LEU A 382 -12.78 3.17 8.51
C LEU A 382 -11.82 3.84 9.53
N HIS A 383 -11.88 3.41 10.80
CA HIS A 383 -11.10 3.95 11.91
C HIS A 383 -9.76 3.23 12.11
N TRP A 384 -9.67 1.93 11.79
CA TRP A 384 -8.39 1.20 11.69
C TRP A 384 -7.49 1.73 10.56
N ASN A 385 -8.10 2.36 9.56
CA ASN A 385 -7.42 3.03 8.46
C ASN A 385 -6.78 4.39 8.85
N ILE A 386 -6.89 4.87 10.10
CA ILE A 386 -6.45 6.22 10.49
C ILE A 386 -4.93 6.38 10.54
N PHE A 387 -4.16 5.34 10.83
CA PHE A 387 -2.72 5.49 11.11
C PHE A 387 -1.84 5.70 9.87
N CYS A 388 -2.40 5.57 8.66
CA CYS A 388 -1.75 5.97 7.42
C CYS A 388 -2.58 7.00 6.61
N LEU A 389 -3.64 7.56 7.20
CA LEU A 389 -4.47 8.60 6.58
C LEU A 389 -4.14 9.99 7.14
N TYR A 390 -3.16 10.67 6.54
CA TYR A 390 -3.08 12.13 6.50
C TYR A 390 -2.65 12.57 5.09
N PRO A 391 -3.26 13.63 4.54
CA PRO A 391 -4.43 13.49 3.69
C PRO A 391 -4.08 13.70 2.22
N TYR A 392 -4.45 12.74 1.38
CA TYR A 392 -4.78 13.00 -0.02
C TYR A 392 -6.31 12.91 -0.24
N ARG A 393 -7.10 13.38 0.74
CA ARG A 393 -8.51 13.70 0.49
C ARG A 393 -8.58 15.09 -0.11
N ALA A 394 -8.51 15.18 -1.44
CA ALA A 394 -9.22 16.26 -2.13
C ALA A 394 -10.69 16.13 -1.74
N ARG A 395 -11.20 17.08 -0.96
CA ARG A 395 -12.62 17.14 -0.61
C ARG A 395 -13.43 17.44 -1.88
N HIS A 396 -13.85 16.41 -2.58
CA HIS A 396 -15.02 16.50 -3.44
C HIS A 396 -16.04 15.48 -2.94
N LYS A 397 -17.03 15.97 -2.19
CA LYS A 397 -18.29 15.25 -1.96
C LYS A 397 -19.04 15.19 -3.30
N PRO A 398 -19.55 14.04 -3.76
CA PRO A 398 -20.26 13.94 -5.04
C PRO A 398 -21.71 14.43 -5.04
N GLU A 399 -22.20 15.16 -4.04
CA GLU A 399 -23.66 15.36 -3.87
C GLU A 399 -24.14 16.81 -3.67
N THR A 400 -23.38 17.82 -4.09
CA THR A 400 -23.84 19.23 -3.96
C THR A 400 -23.77 20.08 -5.24
N LEU A 401 -23.71 19.45 -6.42
CA LEU A 401 -23.81 20.16 -7.71
C LEU A 401 -25.08 19.85 -8.51
N LEU A 402 -26.11 19.27 -7.87
CA LEU A 402 -27.43 19.10 -8.46
C LEU A 402 -28.49 19.89 -7.68
N LEU A 403 -28.37 21.21 -7.66
CA LEU A 403 -29.51 22.11 -7.39
C LEU A 403 -29.29 23.42 -8.17
N VAL A 404 -29.58 23.38 -9.47
CA VAL A 404 -29.97 24.57 -10.24
C VAL A 404 -31.30 24.23 -10.92
N GLY A 405 -32.34 24.98 -10.58
CA GLY A 405 -33.55 25.12 -11.39
C GLY A 405 -34.75 24.26 -11.00
N ARG A 406 -35.53 24.73 -10.02
CA ARG A 406 -37.01 24.63 -10.00
C ARG A 406 -37.58 25.67 -9.03
N ASN A 407 -37.66 26.91 -9.52
CA ASN A 407 -38.87 27.74 -9.61
C ASN A 407 -38.48 29.11 -10.15
#